data_AF-A0A9L0SEX9-F1
#
_entry.id   AF-A0A9L0SEX9-F1
#
_cell.length_a   1.000
_cell.length_b   1.000
_cell.length_c   1.000
_cell.angle_alpha   90.00
_cell.angle_beta   90.00
_cell.angle_gamma   90.00
#
_symmetry.space_group_name_H-M   'P 1'
#
loop_
_entity.id
_entity.type
_entity.pdbx_description
1 polymer ?
#
loop_
_entity_poly.entity_id
_entity_poly.type
_entity_poly.pdbx_seq_one_letter_code
_entity_poly.pdbx_strand_id
1 'polypeptide(L)'
;MIISIDAEKAFDKIQQPFMIKTLKKMGIEGNYLNIIKAMYDKPIVNIILNRQKLNPIPLKTGTRQGCPLSPLLFNIVLEVLARAIRQEKGIKGIQIGREEVKLSLFADDMILYIENPKESTGKLEEVKLSLFADDMILYIENP
;
A
#
# COMPACT_ATOMS: atom_id res chain seq x y z
N MET A 1 8.08 -20.39 -7.49
CA MET A 1 8.47 -19.81 -6.19
C MET A 1 7.32 -19.00 -5.66
N ILE A 2 7.08 -19.05 -4.36
CA ILE A 2 6.08 -18.22 -3.68
C ILE A 2 6.84 -17.26 -2.78
N ILE A 3 6.54 -15.96 -2.86
CA ILE A 3 7.09 -14.93 -1.98
C ILE A 3 5.95 -14.35 -1.17
N SER A 4 6.11 -14.31 0.15
CA SER A 4 5.25 -13.50 1.02
C SER A 4 5.87 -12.12 1.19
N ILE A 5 5.07 -11.09 0.97
CA ILE A 5 5.44 -9.70 1.19
C ILE A 5 4.49 -9.14 2.23
N ASP A 6 5.06 -8.70 3.35
CA ASP A 6 4.35 -7.96 4.37
C ASP A 6 4.54 -6.45 4.17
N ALA A 7 3.44 -5.72 4.30
CA ALA A 7 3.44 -4.27 4.29
C ALA A 7 3.64 -3.76 5.73
N GLU A 8 4.89 -3.76 6.21
CA GLU A 8 5.19 -3.46 7.62
C GLU A 8 4.62 -2.10 8.06
N LYS A 9 3.64 -2.11 8.98
CA LYS A 9 2.93 -0.93 9.48
C LYS A 9 2.37 -0.06 8.36
N ALA A 10 1.81 -0.71 7.34
CA ALA A 10 1.33 -0.09 6.11
C ALA A 10 0.43 1.12 6.36
N PHE A 11 -0.50 0.98 7.31
CA PHE A 11 -1.42 2.05 7.68
C PHE A 11 -0.73 3.27 8.26
N ASP A 12 0.43 3.16 8.91
CA ASP A 12 1.11 4.29 9.57
C ASP A 12 2.09 5.01 8.62
N LYS A 13 2.49 4.33 7.54
CA LYS A 13 3.56 4.80 6.64
C LYS A 13 3.06 5.47 5.36
N ILE A 14 1.79 5.29 4.97
CA ILE A 14 1.26 5.91 3.74
C ILE A 14 1.43 7.44 3.78
N GLN A 15 2.10 7.97 2.77
CA GLN A 15 2.16 9.41 2.56
C GLN A 15 0.83 9.95 2.03
N GLN A 16 0.28 10.96 2.69
CA GLN A 16 -0.98 11.58 2.26
C GLN A 16 -0.93 12.16 0.84
N PRO A 17 0.14 12.86 0.41
CA PRO A 17 0.22 13.36 -0.96
C PRO A 17 0.13 12.25 -2.01
N PHE A 18 0.77 11.10 -1.75
CA PHE A 18 0.70 9.93 -2.63
C PHE A 18 -0.72 9.37 -2.70
N MET A 19 -1.37 9.14 -1.56
CA MET A 19 -2.76 8.68 -1.49
C MET A 19 -3.71 9.61 -2.27
N ILE A 20 -3.62 10.93 -2.05
CA ILE A 20 -4.47 11.92 -2.75
C ILE A 20 -4.20 11.92 -4.26
N LYS A 21 -2.94 11.75 -4.69
CA LYS A 21 -2.57 11.65 -6.11
C LYS A 21 -3.13 10.38 -6.74
N THR A 22 -3.10 9.25 -6.04
CA THR A 22 -3.67 7.98 -6.48
C THR A 22 -5.18 8.07 -6.65
N LEU A 23 -5.89 8.64 -5.66
CA LEU A 23 -7.33 8.85 -5.74
C LEU A 23 -7.72 9.69 -6.97
N LYS A 24 -7.00 10.79 -7.22
CA LYS A 24 -7.20 11.61 -8.43
C LYS A 24 -7.00 10.81 -9.71
N LYS A 25 -5.95 10.00 -9.80
CA LYS A 25 -5.69 9.15 -10.98
C LYS A 25 -6.76 8.09 -11.20
N MET A 26 -7.47 7.67 -10.15
CA MET A 26 -8.61 6.76 -10.25
C MET A 26 -9.92 7.47 -10.63
N GLY A 27 -9.90 8.78 -10.85
CA GLY A 27 -11.09 9.57 -11.19
C GLY A 27 -11.90 10.05 -9.97
N ILE A 28 -11.36 9.92 -8.76
CA ILE A 28 -12.01 10.47 -7.56
C ILE A 28 -11.70 11.96 -7.48
N GLU A 29 -12.72 12.78 -7.67
CA GLU A 29 -12.61 14.23 -7.73
C GLU A 29 -13.75 14.96 -7.00
N GLY A 30 -13.75 16.29 -7.10
CA GLY A 30 -14.79 17.15 -6.52
C GLY A 30 -14.96 16.97 -5.01
N ASN A 31 -16.22 16.91 -4.57
CA ASN A 31 -16.59 16.90 -3.16
C ASN A 31 -16.03 15.68 -2.41
N TYR A 32 -16.03 14.49 -3.02
CA TYR A 32 -15.50 13.28 -2.39
C TYR A 32 -14.02 13.41 -2.07
N LEU A 33 -13.22 13.87 -3.04
CA LEU A 33 -11.80 14.08 -2.83
C LEU A 33 -11.54 15.17 -1.76
N ASN A 34 -12.34 16.23 -1.75
CA ASN A 34 -12.20 17.31 -0.78
C ASN A 34 -12.53 16.85 0.64
N ILE A 35 -13.55 16.01 0.82
CA ILE A 35 -13.87 15.38 2.11
C ILE A 35 -12.69 14.54 2.60
N ILE A 36 -12.12 13.69 1.73
CA ILE A 36 -10.96 12.87 2.10
C ILE A 36 -9.77 13.76 2.49
N LYS A 37 -9.45 14.79 1.71
CA LYS A 37 -8.38 15.74 2.07
C LYS A 37 -8.62 16.39 3.43
N ALA A 38 -9.84 16.88 3.69
CA ALA A 38 -10.18 17.49 4.98
C ALA A 38 -10.08 16.48 6.13
N MET A 39 -10.39 15.21 5.89
CA MET A 39 -10.19 14.14 6.86
C MET A 39 -8.72 13.82 7.12
N TYR A 40 -7.79 14.19 6.24
CA TYR A 40 -6.37 13.91 6.45
C TYR A 40 -5.53 15.17 6.71
N ASP A 41 -6.11 16.36 6.59
CA ASP A 41 -5.42 17.62 6.89
C ASP A 41 -4.99 17.69 8.36
N LYS A 42 -3.69 17.94 8.58
CA LYS A 42 -3.04 18.14 9.89
C LYS A 42 -3.59 17.24 11.01
N PRO A 43 -3.52 15.90 10.87
CA PRO A 43 -4.04 15.02 11.89
C PRO A 43 -3.23 15.17 13.17
N ILE A 44 -3.92 15.15 14.31
CA ILE A 44 -3.29 15.13 15.62
C ILE A 44 -3.72 13.86 16.37
N VAL A 45 -2.77 13.22 17.03
CA VAL A 45 -3.05 12.12 17.96
C VAL A 45 -2.99 12.64 19.39
N ASN A 46 -3.93 12.20 20.21
CA ASN A 46 -3.95 12.48 21.64
C ASN A 46 -3.74 11.16 22.38
N ILE A 47 -2.74 11.12 23.25
CA ILE A 47 -2.45 9.94 24.07
C ILE A 47 -3.10 10.16 25.44
N ILE A 48 -3.88 9.18 25.90
CA ILE A 48 -4.43 9.16 27.26
C ILE A 48 -3.68 8.10 28.05
N LEU A 49 -2.94 8.51 29.09
CA LEU A 49 -2.19 7.64 29.98
C LEU A 49 -2.65 7.88 31.41
N ASN A 50 -3.02 6.83 32.14
CA ASN A 50 -3.53 6.93 33.52
C ASN A 50 -4.69 7.95 33.67
N ARG A 51 -5.61 7.99 32.69
CA ARG A 51 -6.72 8.97 32.59
C ARG A 51 -6.27 10.43 32.41
N GLN A 52 -4.99 10.69 32.21
CA GLN A 52 -4.45 12.02 31.90
C GLN A 52 -4.18 12.12 30.39
N LYS A 53 -4.61 13.23 29.81
CA LYS A 53 -4.36 13.54 28.40
C LYS A 53 -2.98 14.17 28.25
N LEU A 54 -2.12 13.57 27.45
CA LEU A 54 -0.81 14.13 27.09
C LEU A 54 -0.95 15.21 26.01
N ASN A 55 0.15 15.92 25.77
CA ASN A 55 0.22 16.92 24.71
C ASN A 55 -0.11 16.29 23.35
N PRO A 56 -0.90 16.95 22.49
CA PRO A 56 -1.20 16.46 21.15
C PRO A 56 0.06 16.32 20.31
N ILE A 57 0.17 15.24 19.56
CA ILE A 57 1.29 14.99 18.64
C ILE A 57 0.77 15.11 17.20
N PRO A 58 1.36 15.95 16.35
CA PRO A 58 0.99 16.00 14.93
C PRO A 58 1.46 14.75 14.21
N LEU A 59 0.57 14.15 13.42
CA LEU A 59 0.89 13.02 12.54
C LEU A 59 1.27 13.54 11.15
N LYS A 60 2.37 13.03 10.60
CA LYS A 60 2.85 13.40 9.25
C LYS A 60 2.46 12.40 8.17
N THR A 61 2.28 11.14 8.56
CA THR A 61 1.99 10.02 7.66
C THR A 61 0.92 9.13 8.26
N GLY A 62 0.43 8.22 7.41
CA GLY A 62 -0.48 7.18 7.80
C GLY A 62 -1.94 7.57 7.72
N THR A 63 -2.77 6.56 7.93
CA THR A 63 -4.21 6.61 7.95
C THR A 63 -4.71 6.51 9.39
N ARG A 64 -5.96 6.91 9.62
CA ARG A 64 -6.56 6.84 10.96
C ARG A 64 -6.93 5.41 11.29
N GLN A 65 -6.25 4.77 12.25
CA GLN A 65 -6.65 3.47 12.76
C GLN A 65 -8.05 3.54 13.39
N GLY A 66 -8.89 2.53 13.17
CA GLY A 66 -10.29 2.50 13.60
C GLY A 66 -11.26 3.35 12.74
N CYS A 67 -10.77 4.08 11.73
CA CYS A 67 -11.63 4.75 10.77
C CYS A 67 -12.14 3.74 9.72
N PRO A 68 -13.46 3.63 9.48
CA PRO A 68 -14.02 2.71 8.49
C PRO A 68 -13.54 2.93 7.05
N LEU A 69 -13.08 4.15 6.73
CA LEU A 69 -12.60 4.50 5.40
C LEU A 69 -11.12 4.11 5.17
N SER A 70 -10.31 4.03 6.23
CA SER A 70 -8.86 3.79 6.12
C SER A 70 -8.52 2.47 5.40
N PRO A 71 -9.20 1.33 5.65
CA PRO A 71 -8.94 0.08 4.92
C PRO A 71 -9.14 0.21 3.40
N LEU A 72 -10.17 0.93 2.97
CA LEU A 72 -10.43 1.14 1.54
C LEU A 72 -9.33 2.01 0.90
N LEU A 73 -8.93 3.08 1.58
CA LEU A 73 -7.85 3.96 1.12
C LEU A 73 -6.52 3.21 1.03
N PHE A 74 -6.26 2.31 1.98
CA PHE A 74 -5.11 1.42 1.96
C PHE A 74 -5.12 0.51 0.72
N ASN A 75 -6.23 -0.20 0.49
CA ASN A 75 -6.37 -1.09 -0.67
C ASN A 75 -6.21 -0.34 -2.01
N ILE A 76 -6.74 0.89 -2.11
CA ILE A 76 -6.57 1.74 -3.29
C ILE A 76 -5.09 2.07 -3.55
N VAL A 77 -4.34 2.37 -2.49
CA VAL A 77 -2.90 2.64 -2.58
C VAL A 77 -2.15 1.38 -2.98
N LEU A 78 -2.48 0.23 -2.39
CA LEU A 78 -1.85 -1.06 -2.69
C LEU A 78 -2.12 -1.53 -4.13
N GLU A 79 -3.29 -1.21 -4.69
CA GLU A 79 -3.65 -1.53 -6.07
C GLU A 79 -2.67 -0.91 -7.10
N VAL A 80 -2.01 0.21 -6.77
CA VAL A 80 -0.98 0.79 -7.63
C VAL A 80 0.18 -0.19 -7.82
N LEU A 81 0.64 -0.82 -6.74
CA LEU A 81 1.68 -1.85 -6.78
C LEU A 81 1.20 -3.09 -7.52
N ALA A 82 0.01 -3.57 -7.16
CA ALA A 82 -0.57 -4.77 -7.75
C ALA A 82 -0.72 -4.65 -9.27
N ARG A 83 -1.08 -3.47 -9.77
CA ARG A 83 -1.16 -3.19 -11.21
C ARG A 83 0.22 -3.19 -11.86
N ALA A 84 1.21 -2.58 -11.23
CA ALA A 84 2.57 -2.56 -11.77
C ALA A 84 3.16 -3.97 -11.88
N ILE A 85 2.98 -4.81 -10.85
CA ILE A 85 3.42 -6.21 -10.88
C ILE A 85 2.68 -7.00 -11.97
N ARG A 86 1.36 -6.83 -12.10
CA ARG A 86 0.58 -7.48 -13.17
C ARG A 86 1.05 -7.08 -14.56
N GLN A 87 1.37 -5.80 -14.76
CA GLN A 87 1.75 -5.24 -16.06
C GLN A 87 3.22 -5.47 -16.44
N GLU A 88 4.10 -5.71 -15.46
CA GLU A 88 5.51 -5.99 -15.71
C GLU A 88 5.67 -7.35 -16.41
N LYS A 89 6.15 -7.31 -17.65
CA LYS A 89 6.29 -8.51 -18.52
C LYS A 89 7.44 -9.40 -18.07
N GLY A 90 8.45 -8.85 -17.40
CA GLY A 90 9.56 -9.61 -16.87
C GLY A 90 9.22 -10.39 -15.59
N ILE A 91 8.08 -10.10 -14.95
CA ILE A 91 7.55 -10.90 -13.85
C ILE A 91 6.55 -11.89 -14.44
N LYS A 92 6.91 -13.18 -14.45
CA LYS A 92 6.01 -14.26 -14.89
C LYS A 92 5.33 -14.93 -13.71
N GLY A 93 4.01 -14.97 -13.78
CA GLY A 93 3.14 -15.63 -12.81
C GLY A 93 3.04 -17.13 -13.04
N ILE A 94 2.14 -17.77 -12.30
CA ILE A 94 1.78 -19.17 -12.52
C ILE A 94 0.53 -19.25 -13.40
N GLN A 95 0.43 -20.29 -14.22
CA GLN A 95 -0.75 -20.54 -15.02
C GLN A 95 -1.81 -21.28 -14.20
N ILE A 96 -3.00 -20.70 -14.05
CA ILE A 96 -4.18 -21.36 -13.45
C ILE A 96 -5.28 -21.41 -14.50
N GLY A 97 -5.44 -22.58 -15.11
CA GLY A 97 -6.34 -22.75 -16.25
C GLY A 97 -5.90 -21.88 -17.43
N ARG A 98 -6.73 -20.89 -17.81
CA ARG A 98 -6.45 -19.98 -18.93
C ARG A 98 -5.84 -18.65 -18.50
N GLU A 99 -5.75 -18.38 -17.20
CA GLU A 99 -5.27 -17.11 -16.67
C GLU A 99 -3.86 -17.24 -16.08
N GLU A 100 -3.05 -16.21 -16.27
CA GLU A 100 -1.78 -16.04 -15.56
C GLU A 100 -2.05 -15.31 -14.23
N VAL A 101 -1.67 -15.93 -13.12
CA VAL A 101 -1.80 -15.35 -11.78
C VAL A 101 -0.41 -15.01 -11.25
N LYS A 102 -0.15 -13.70 -11.09
CA LYS A 102 1.14 -13.19 -10.55
C LYS A 102 1.10 -12.94 -9.06
N LEU A 103 -0.06 -12.59 -8.52
CA LEU A 103 -0.18 -12.18 -7.12
C LEU A 103 -1.59 -12.39 -6.56
N SER A 104 -1.66 -12.58 -5.24
CA SER A 104 -2.89 -12.54 -4.43
C SER A 104 -2.70 -11.49 -3.33
N LEU A 105 -3.79 -10.81 -2.97
CA LEU A 105 -3.82 -9.78 -1.93
C LEU A 105 -4.92 -10.08 -0.94
N PHE A 106 -4.61 -9.97 0.35
CA PHE A 106 -5.61 -9.98 1.40
C PHE A 106 -5.21 -8.97 2.48
N ALA A 107 -5.95 -7.85 2.55
CA ALA A 107 -5.57 -6.71 3.40
C ALA A 107 -4.12 -6.27 3.13
N ASP A 108 -3.24 -6.36 4.13
CA ASP A 108 -1.81 -6.06 4.08
C ASP A 108 -0.94 -7.22 3.60
N ASP A 109 -1.46 -8.45 3.58
CA ASP A 109 -0.73 -9.62 3.09
C ASP A 109 -0.71 -9.66 1.55
N MET A 110 0.49 -9.70 0.99
CA MET A 110 0.71 -9.90 -0.45
C MET A 110 1.46 -11.20 -0.71
N ILE A 111 0.89 -12.07 -1.52
CA ILE A 111 1.54 -13.31 -1.98
C ILE A 111 1.86 -13.17 -3.46
N LEU A 112 3.13 -13.33 -3.83
CA LEU A 112 3.57 -13.37 -5.22
C LEU A 112 3.83 -14.80 -5.67
N TYR A 113 3.37 -15.10 -6.87
CA TYR A 113 3.63 -16.36 -7.56
C TYR A 113 4.58 -16.08 -8.72
N ILE A 114 5.75 -16.70 -8.69
CA ILE A 114 6.80 -16.46 -9.68
C ILE A 114 7.21 -17.78 -10.32
N GLU A 115 7.06 -17.88 -11.63
CA GLU A 115 7.48 -19.05 -12.42
C GLU A 115 9.01 -19.11 -12.56
N ASN A 116 9.66 -18.00 -12.95
CA ASN A 116 11.11 -17.92 -13.12
C ASN A 116 11.75 -16.91 -12.15
N PRO A 117 12.20 -17.35 -10.96
CA PRO A 117 12.80 -16.48 -9.96
C PRO A 117 14.00 -15.69 -10.46
N LYS A 118 14.91 -16.32 -11.22
CA LYS A 118 16.16 -15.67 -11.62
C LYS A 118 15.94 -14.43 -12.47
N GLU A 119 14.94 -14.49 -13.35
CA GLU A 119 14.57 -13.36 -14.22
C GLU A 119 13.63 -12.37 -13.50
N SER A 120 12.68 -12.87 -12.71
CA SER A 120 11.61 -12.05 -12.15
C SER A 120 12.02 -11.26 -10.90
N THR A 121 13.01 -11.73 -10.12
CA THR A 121 13.36 -11.10 -8.84
C THR A 121 13.98 -9.70 -9.03
N GLY A 122 14.86 -9.53 -10.02
CA GLY A 122 15.43 -8.21 -10.34
C GLY A 122 14.36 -7.22 -10.82
N LYS A 123 13.36 -7.70 -11.57
CA LYS A 123 12.22 -6.88 -12.01
C LYS A 123 11.28 -6.51 -10.87
N LEU A 124 11.08 -7.40 -9.91
CA LEU A 124 10.32 -7.10 -8.71
C LEU A 124 10.98 -5.98 -7.89
N GLU A 125 12.32 -6.00 -7.77
CA GLU A 125 13.06 -4.92 -7.10
C GLU A 125 12.93 -3.58 -7.84
N GLU A 126 13.01 -3.57 -9.17
CA GLU A 126 12.78 -2.36 -9.99
C GLU A 126 11.36 -1.79 -9.79
N VAL A 127 10.33 -2.63 -9.78
CA VAL A 127 8.94 -2.21 -9.54
C VAL A 127 8.77 -1.64 -8.13
N LYS A 128 9.38 -2.26 -7.12
CA LYS A 128 9.36 -1.76 -5.74
C LYS A 128 10.04 -0.39 -5.63
N LEU A 129 11.24 -0.24 -6.18
CA LEU A 129 12.02 1.01 -6.17
C LEU A 129 11.30 2.14 -6.91
N SER A 130 10.72 1.85 -8.08
CA SER A 130 10.07 2.88 -8.92
C SER A 130 8.76 3.43 -8.35
N LEU A 131 8.09 2.68 -7.47
CA LEU A 131 6.80 3.07 -6.90
C LEU A 131 6.88 3.55 -5.45
N PHE A 132 7.87 3.08 -4.70
CA PHE A 132 7.90 3.27 -3.24
C PHE A 132 9.27 3.63 -2.68
N ALA A 133 10.19 4.17 -3.50
CA ALA A 133 11.52 4.61 -3.06
C ALA A 133 11.50 5.40 -1.73
N ASP A 134 10.43 6.16 -1.45
CA ASP A 134 10.28 6.96 -0.22
C ASP A 134 8.88 6.83 0.46
N ASP A 135 7.96 6.00 -0.07
CA ASP A 135 6.51 6.13 0.21
C ASP A 135 5.84 4.96 0.95
N MET A 136 6.40 3.74 0.88
CA MET A 136 5.89 2.55 1.60
C MET A 136 7.00 1.49 1.68
N ILE A 137 7.42 1.09 2.89
CA ILE A 137 8.47 0.08 3.01
C ILE A 137 7.82 -1.30 2.93
N LEU A 138 8.00 -1.98 1.80
CA LEU A 138 7.61 -3.38 1.60
C LEU A 138 8.79 -4.28 2.00
N TYR A 139 8.57 -5.26 2.86
CA TYR A 139 9.59 -6.24 3.22
C TYR A 139 9.29 -7.57 2.53
N ILE A 140 10.32 -8.18 1.94
CA ILE A 140 10.23 -9.55 1.43
C ILE A 140 10.57 -10.45 2.62
N GLU A 141 9.60 -11.23 3.08
CA GLU A 141 9.88 -12.30 4.03
C GLU A 141 10.39 -13.51 3.24
N ASN A 142 11.65 -13.88 3.47
CA ASN A 142 12.17 -15.15 2.98
C ASN A 142 11.71 -16.27 3.93
N PRO A 143 11.19 -17.39 3.42
CA PRO A 143 10.82 -18.53 4.26
C PRO A 143 12.02 -19.16 4.95
#